data_AF-A0A2N3BWF8-F1
#
_entry.id   AF-A0A2N3BWF8-F1
#
_cell.length_a   1.000
_cell.length_b   1.000
_cell.length_c   1.000
_cell.angle_alpha   90.00
_cell.angle_beta   90.00
_cell.angle_gamma   90.00
#
_symmetry.space_group_name_H-M   'P 1'
#
loop_
_entity.id
_entity.type
_entity.pdbx_description
1 polymer ?
#
loop_
_entity_poly.entity_id
_entity_poly.type
_entity_poly.pdbx_seq_one_letter_code
_entity_poly.pdbx_strand_id
1 'polypeptide(L)'
;MGHAASAQFKGFPMNGLSLFQHSLRQVTGNFAAAIRISALLYLAQVAVGTLIDLPLLTDEAAMRSAIEGGTFPWGKLVLIVVVAVVSNLWIAVAWHRFVLRVEMPASLVPAFHGGAILAYFGRMIAIGLVLAVPMMALMALTGPVAVTGGPMARLATVLVVAVPVSTLFFRIGAILPAAALDQPLKLAEAWRRTAGATPALAGLALLFLGASLAIDLPATALPQGSVPQLVWLGLTGWVKAMVGISALTTIYGHYIEGRALR
;
A
#
# COMPACT_ATOMS: atom_id res chain seq x y z
N MET A 1 16.02 38.75 19.66
CA MET A 1 15.92 39.01 18.21
C MET A 1 17.15 38.43 17.54
N GLY A 2 16.96 37.44 16.67
CA GLY A 2 18.05 36.70 16.04
C GLY A 2 17.47 35.81 14.95
N HIS A 3 16.99 36.47 13.89
CA HIS A 3 16.69 35.83 12.61
C HIS A 3 17.97 35.19 12.08
N ALA A 4 17.95 33.87 11.88
CA ALA A 4 18.96 33.19 11.07
C ALA A 4 18.31 32.08 10.24
N ALA A 5 18.12 32.43 8.97
CA ALA A 5 18.16 31.58 7.79
C ALA A 5 17.20 30.37 7.74
N SER A 6 15.99 30.64 7.24
CA SER A 6 15.26 29.68 6.41
C SER A 6 16.11 29.38 5.16
N ALA A 7 16.83 28.27 5.16
CA ALA A 7 17.44 27.75 3.94
C ALA A 7 16.30 27.33 2.99
N GLN A 8 15.95 28.21 2.04
CA GLN A 8 15.14 27.85 0.89
C GLN A 8 15.93 26.81 0.08
N PHE A 9 15.54 25.54 0.23
CA PHE A 9 16.00 24.46 -0.63
C PHE A 9 15.61 24.79 -2.08
N LYS A 10 16.59 25.17 -2.91
CA LYS A 10 16.47 25.20 -4.36
C LYS A 10 16.43 23.76 -4.89
N GLY A 11 15.28 23.11 -4.75
CA GLY A 11 14.91 21.89 -5.47
C GLY A 11 13.75 22.21 -6.41
N PHE A 12 13.62 21.46 -7.51
CA PHE A 12 12.47 21.53 -8.43
C PHE A 12 11.13 21.71 -7.69
N PRO A 13 10.15 22.44 -8.27
CA PRO A 13 8.82 22.53 -7.67
C PRO A 13 8.30 21.12 -7.39
N MET A 14 8.05 20.82 -6.12
CA MET A 14 7.76 19.45 -5.70
C MET A 14 6.36 19.06 -6.19
N ASN A 15 6.33 17.98 -6.96
CA ASN A 15 5.13 17.50 -7.62
C ASN A 15 4.97 15.99 -7.35
N GLY A 16 3.83 15.42 -7.73
CA GLY A 16 3.57 14.00 -7.52
C GLY A 16 4.60 13.07 -8.19
N LEU A 17 5.20 13.52 -9.30
CA LEU A 17 6.20 12.75 -10.02
C LEU A 17 7.49 12.60 -9.22
N SER A 18 7.96 13.65 -8.56
CA SER A 18 9.18 13.55 -7.75
C SER A 18 8.99 12.62 -6.54
N LEU A 19 7.82 12.67 -5.89
CA LEU A 19 7.46 11.73 -4.82
C LEU A 19 7.42 10.29 -5.34
N PHE A 20 6.77 10.06 -6.48
CA PHE A 20 6.64 8.74 -7.08
C PHE A 20 8.00 8.16 -7.49
N GLN A 21 8.82 8.94 -8.20
CA GLN A 21 10.16 8.54 -8.62
C GLN A 21 11.08 8.26 -7.44
N HIS A 22 11.02 9.06 -6.37
CA HIS A 22 11.79 8.78 -5.17
C HIS A 22 11.32 7.48 -4.50
N SER A 23 10.01 7.24 -4.41
CA SER A 23 9.45 5.99 -3.86
C SER A 23 9.88 4.77 -4.66
N LEU A 24 9.90 4.86 -6.00
CA LEU A 24 10.40 3.80 -6.86
C LEU A 24 11.90 3.56 -6.67
N ARG A 25 12.70 4.65 -6.62
CA ARG A 25 14.15 4.59 -6.38
C ARG A 25 14.51 4.01 -5.01
N GLN A 26 13.68 4.22 -3.98
CA GLN A 26 13.89 3.58 -2.69
C GLN A 26 13.83 2.05 -2.80
N VAL A 27 12.88 1.51 -3.56
CA VAL A 27 12.77 0.05 -3.77
C VAL A 27 13.85 -0.46 -4.71
N THR A 28 14.02 0.16 -5.89
CA THR A 28 14.96 -0.34 -6.90
C THR A 28 16.42 -0.12 -6.51
N GLY A 29 16.74 1.01 -5.88
CA GLY A 29 18.07 1.31 -5.35
C GLY A 29 18.46 0.45 -4.15
N ASN A 30 17.49 -0.14 -3.45
CA ASN A 30 17.71 -1.05 -2.32
C ASN A 30 17.07 -2.42 -2.57
N PHE A 31 17.08 -2.91 -3.82
CA PHE A 31 16.37 -4.12 -4.20
C PHE A 31 16.78 -5.35 -3.38
N ALA A 32 18.08 -5.51 -3.13
CA ALA A 32 18.59 -6.60 -2.29
C ALA A 32 18.01 -6.55 -0.86
N ALA A 33 17.90 -5.36 -0.27
CA ALA A 33 17.27 -5.20 1.04
C ALA A 33 15.77 -5.45 0.99
N ALA A 34 15.08 -4.99 -0.06
CA ALA A 34 13.65 -5.24 -0.26
C ALA A 34 13.36 -6.75 -0.30
N ILE A 35 14.12 -7.52 -1.08
CA ILE A 35 14.03 -8.97 -1.13
C ILE A 35 14.37 -9.60 0.22
N ARG A 36 15.47 -9.19 0.86
CA ARG A 36 15.87 -9.74 2.16
C ARG A 36 14.84 -9.52 3.27
N ILE A 37 14.14 -8.39 3.25
CA ILE A 37 13.09 -8.06 4.23
C ILE A 37 11.80 -8.85 3.96
N SER A 38 11.46 -9.07 2.69
CA SER A 38 10.11 -9.53 2.32
C SER A 38 10.02 -10.95 1.81
N ALA A 39 11.07 -11.51 1.19
CA ALA A 39 10.96 -12.76 0.43
C ALA A 39 10.47 -13.93 1.27
N LEU A 40 11.06 -14.16 2.45
CA LEU A 40 10.66 -15.30 3.29
C LEU A 40 9.24 -15.16 3.83
N LEU A 41 8.82 -13.94 4.17
CA LEU A 41 7.45 -13.64 4.59
C LEU A 41 6.45 -13.77 3.43
N TYR A 42 6.88 -13.50 2.20
CA TYR A 42 6.08 -13.71 1.01
C TYR A 42 5.96 -15.19 0.66
N LEU A 43 7.06 -15.96 0.78
CA LEU A 43 7.06 -17.41 0.62
C LEU A 43 6.16 -18.10 1.64
N ALA A 44 6.14 -17.62 2.89
CA ALA A 44 5.21 -18.12 3.91
C ALA A 44 3.74 -17.92 3.49
N GLN A 45 3.40 -16.77 2.90
CA GLN A 45 2.06 -16.51 2.37
C GLN A 45 1.71 -17.46 1.23
N VAL A 46 2.62 -17.67 0.29
CA VAL A 46 2.42 -18.61 -0.84
C VAL A 46 2.25 -20.04 -0.30
N ALA A 47 3.09 -20.48 0.63
CA ALA A 47 3.03 -21.82 1.21
C ALA A 47 1.73 -22.08 1.98
N VAL A 48 1.19 -21.09 2.70
CA VAL A 48 -0.10 -21.23 3.37
C VAL A 48 -1.26 -21.13 2.38
N GLY A 49 -1.08 -20.38 1.29
CA GLY A 49 -2.03 -20.28 0.18
C GLY A 49 -2.26 -21.61 -0.55
N THR A 50 -1.30 -22.54 -0.56
CA THR A 50 -1.49 -23.87 -1.16
C THR A 50 -2.36 -24.81 -0.33
N LEU A 51 -2.74 -24.42 0.90
CA LEU A 51 -3.62 -25.23 1.75
C LEU A 51 -5.06 -25.27 1.25
N ILE A 52 -5.49 -24.26 0.49
CA ILE A 52 -6.82 -24.19 -0.11
C ILE A 52 -6.74 -24.61 -1.58
N ASP A 53 -7.74 -25.39 -2.02
CA ASP A 53 -7.77 -25.90 -3.39
C ASP A 53 -7.87 -24.75 -4.38
N LEU A 54 -7.04 -24.77 -5.42
CA LEU A 54 -6.95 -23.68 -6.37
C LEU A 54 -8.30 -23.32 -7.02
N PRO A 55 -9.15 -24.29 -7.43
CA PRO A 55 -10.48 -23.98 -7.97
C PRO A 55 -11.36 -23.19 -6.99
N LEU A 56 -11.22 -23.39 -5.67
CA LEU A 56 -11.99 -22.62 -4.69
C LEU A 56 -11.57 -21.13 -4.64
N LEU A 57 -10.39 -20.79 -5.15
CA LEU A 57 -9.90 -19.41 -5.23
C LEU A 57 -10.13 -18.75 -6.58
N THR A 58 -10.22 -19.55 -7.65
CA THR A 58 -10.19 -19.04 -9.03
C THR A 58 -11.49 -19.26 -9.79
N ASP A 59 -12.34 -20.16 -9.32
CA ASP A 59 -13.62 -20.52 -9.95
C ASP A 59 -14.78 -20.18 -9.00
N GLU A 60 -15.59 -19.20 -9.42
CA GLU A 60 -16.75 -18.74 -8.66
C GLU A 60 -17.80 -19.84 -8.46
N ALA A 61 -18.00 -20.71 -9.45
CA ALA A 61 -18.97 -21.80 -9.36
C ALA A 61 -18.49 -22.87 -8.37
N ALA A 62 -17.21 -23.21 -8.40
CA ALA A 62 -16.61 -24.14 -7.44
C ALA A 62 -16.68 -23.58 -6.00
N MET A 63 -16.32 -22.31 -5.81
CA MET A 63 -16.42 -21.64 -4.51
C MET A 63 -17.87 -21.63 -4.00
N ARG A 64 -18.82 -21.24 -4.84
CA ARG A 64 -20.24 -21.17 -4.49
C ARG A 64 -20.79 -22.54 -4.11
N SER A 65 -20.50 -23.57 -4.91
CA SER A 65 -20.91 -24.94 -4.63
C SER A 65 -20.37 -25.44 -3.29
N ALA A 66 -19.10 -25.14 -2.96
CA ALA A 66 -18.51 -25.53 -1.68
C ALA A 66 -19.14 -24.80 -0.49
N ILE A 67 -19.54 -23.54 -0.66
CA ILE A 67 -20.23 -22.78 0.39
C ILE A 67 -21.64 -23.32 0.60
N GLU A 68 -22.42 -23.48 -0.47
CA GLU A 68 -23.80 -24.02 -0.40
C GLU A 68 -23.82 -25.45 0.13
N GLY A 69 -22.81 -26.26 -0.23
CA GLY A 69 -22.63 -27.63 0.24
C GLY A 69 -21.99 -27.76 1.63
N GLY A 70 -21.61 -26.66 2.28
CA GLY A 70 -21.00 -26.66 3.61
C GLY A 70 -19.59 -27.27 3.68
N THR A 71 -18.92 -27.47 2.55
CA THR A 71 -17.57 -28.04 2.45
C THR A 71 -16.47 -26.98 2.37
N PHE A 72 -16.83 -25.70 2.36
CA PHE A 72 -15.87 -24.61 2.26
C PHE A 72 -14.93 -24.55 3.48
N PRO A 73 -13.60 -24.54 3.28
CA PRO A 73 -12.63 -24.67 4.36
C PRO A 73 -12.35 -23.33 5.08
N TRP A 74 -13.32 -22.80 5.80
CA TRP A 74 -13.24 -21.50 6.49
C TRP A 74 -12.01 -21.36 7.39
N GLY A 75 -11.65 -22.41 8.14
CA GLY A 75 -10.47 -22.39 9.01
C GLY A 75 -9.16 -22.15 8.24
N LYS A 76 -9.03 -22.74 7.04
CA LYS A 76 -7.86 -22.52 6.17
C LYS A 76 -7.86 -21.10 5.60
N LEU A 77 -9.01 -20.58 5.19
CA LEU A 77 -9.13 -19.19 4.72
C LEU A 77 -8.71 -18.20 5.81
N VAL A 78 -9.18 -18.40 7.05
CA VAL A 78 -8.80 -17.56 8.19
C VAL A 78 -7.29 -17.61 8.43
N LEU A 79 -6.69 -18.80 8.39
CA LEU A 79 -5.24 -18.95 8.53
C LEU A 79 -4.47 -18.20 7.43
N ILE A 80 -4.88 -18.33 6.17
CA ILE A 80 -4.29 -17.61 5.02
C ILE A 80 -4.35 -16.11 5.26
N VAL A 81 -5.52 -15.58 5.63
CA VAL A 81 -5.72 -14.15 5.86
C VAL A 81 -4.86 -13.65 7.02
N VAL A 82 -4.82 -14.38 8.14
CA VAL A 82 -3.98 -14.00 9.29
C VAL A 82 -2.51 -13.97 8.92
N VAL A 83 -2.00 -15.00 8.23
CA VAL A 83 -0.60 -15.06 7.78
C VAL A 83 -0.29 -13.94 6.80
N ALA A 84 -1.21 -13.64 5.87
CA ALA A 84 -1.06 -12.53 4.94
C ALA A 84 -1.01 -11.17 5.65
N VAL A 85 -1.96 -10.90 6.56
CA VAL A 85 -2.00 -9.63 7.30
C VAL A 85 -0.75 -9.45 8.16
N VAL A 86 -0.39 -10.45 8.95
CA VAL A 86 0.80 -10.37 9.83
C VAL A 86 2.07 -10.20 9.02
N SER A 87 2.23 -10.95 7.92
CA SER A 87 3.41 -10.85 7.05
C SER A 87 3.51 -9.48 6.40
N ASN A 88 2.42 -8.93 5.86
CA ASN A 88 2.44 -7.61 5.22
C ASN A 88 2.71 -6.48 6.22
N LEU A 89 2.15 -6.56 7.42
CA LEU A 89 2.45 -5.61 8.51
C LEU A 89 3.93 -5.66 8.90
N TRP A 90 4.48 -6.87 9.04
CA TRP A 90 5.87 -7.07 9.39
C TRP A 90 6.80 -6.51 8.30
N ILE A 91 6.52 -6.80 7.03
CA ILE A 91 7.24 -6.24 5.87
C ILE A 91 7.20 -4.71 5.91
N ALA A 92 6.02 -4.11 6.10
CA ALA A 92 5.86 -2.67 6.11
C ALA A 92 6.67 -2.00 7.23
N VAL A 93 6.55 -2.51 8.47
CA VAL A 93 7.30 -1.98 9.62
C VAL A 93 8.80 -2.14 9.43
N ALA A 94 9.26 -3.31 8.99
CA ALA A 94 10.68 -3.56 8.73
C ALA A 94 11.21 -2.64 7.62
N TRP A 95 10.45 -2.44 6.55
CA TRP A 95 10.84 -1.55 5.46
C TRP A 95 10.94 -0.09 5.89
N HIS A 96 9.95 0.42 6.64
CA HIS A 96 10.00 1.79 7.18
C HIS A 96 11.23 2.01 8.06
N ARG A 97 11.56 1.06 8.94
CA ARG A 97 12.74 1.12 9.82
C ARG A 97 14.04 1.02 9.04
N PHE A 98 14.11 0.14 8.05
CA PHE A 98 15.26 0.04 7.15
C PHE A 98 15.53 1.38 6.45
N VAL A 99 14.52 1.99 5.83
CA VAL A 99 14.71 3.24 5.07
C VAL A 99 15.00 4.43 5.99
N LEU A 100 14.30 4.55 7.11
CA LEU A 100 14.39 5.75 7.96
C LEU A 100 15.48 5.67 9.03
N ARG A 101 15.83 4.47 9.51
CA ARG A 101 16.84 4.22 10.55
C ARG A 101 18.03 3.36 10.11
N VAL A 102 18.07 2.92 8.84
CA VAL A 102 19.14 2.03 8.33
C VAL A 102 19.22 0.73 9.14
N GLU A 103 18.09 0.26 9.65
CA GLU A 103 18.00 -0.98 10.41
C GLU A 103 18.02 -2.17 9.44
N MET A 104 19.20 -2.75 9.22
CA MET A 104 19.33 -3.92 8.36
C MET A 104 18.89 -5.20 9.08
N PRO A 105 18.20 -6.12 8.38
CA PRO A 105 17.93 -7.44 8.94
C PRO A 105 19.26 -8.16 9.21
N ALA A 106 19.53 -8.56 10.46
CA ALA A 106 20.72 -9.32 10.83
C ALA A 106 20.62 -10.81 10.42
N SER A 107 19.40 -11.32 10.26
CA SER A 107 19.11 -12.72 9.94
C SER A 107 18.31 -12.86 8.63
N LEU A 108 17.79 -14.07 8.34
CA LEU A 108 16.94 -14.37 7.18
C LEU A 108 15.53 -13.74 7.27
N VAL A 109 15.10 -13.38 8.49
CA VAL A 109 13.82 -12.75 8.76
C VAL A 109 14.10 -11.39 9.42
N PRO A 110 13.42 -10.30 9.04
CA PRO A 110 13.59 -9.02 9.73
C PRO A 110 13.23 -9.11 11.21
N ALA A 111 13.82 -8.26 12.04
CA ALA A 111 13.52 -8.23 13.48
C ALA A 111 12.02 -8.00 13.74
N PHE A 112 11.44 -8.79 14.64
CA PHE A 112 10.01 -8.72 14.96
C PHE A 112 9.75 -7.63 16.00
N HIS A 113 9.06 -6.57 15.58
CA HIS A 113 8.69 -5.44 16.44
C HIS A 113 7.20 -5.47 16.75
N GLY A 114 6.76 -6.42 17.60
CA GLY A 114 5.34 -6.67 17.86
C GLY A 114 4.55 -5.44 18.30
N GLY A 115 5.13 -4.60 19.17
CA GLY A 115 4.51 -3.33 19.60
C GLY A 115 4.27 -2.37 18.44
N ALA A 116 5.31 -2.11 17.63
CA ALA A 116 5.22 -1.26 16.44
C ALA A 116 4.26 -1.84 15.39
N ILE A 117 4.27 -3.15 15.16
CA ILE A 117 3.35 -3.87 14.25
C ILE A 117 1.90 -3.69 14.68
N LEU A 118 1.59 -3.90 15.96
CA LEU A 118 0.23 -3.73 16.48
C LEU A 118 -0.22 -2.26 16.40
N ALA A 119 0.69 -1.33 16.74
CA ALA A 119 0.41 0.09 16.69
C ALA A 119 0.23 0.61 15.24
N TYR A 120 0.93 0.00 14.27
CA TYR A 120 0.75 0.22 12.84
C TYR A 120 -0.61 -0.28 12.37
N PHE A 121 -0.96 -1.52 12.74
CA PHE A 121 -2.26 -2.12 12.40
C PHE A 121 -3.44 -1.30 12.92
N GLY A 122 -3.40 -0.89 14.20
CA GLY A 122 -4.45 -0.04 14.78
C GLY A 122 -4.61 1.31 14.05
N ARG A 123 -3.50 1.91 13.59
CA ARG A 123 -3.54 3.15 12.79
C ARG A 123 -4.07 2.91 11.38
N MET A 124 -3.80 1.76 10.76
CA MET A 124 -4.42 1.41 9.48
C MET A 124 -5.94 1.27 9.62
N ILE A 125 -6.43 0.65 10.71
CA ILE A 125 -7.87 0.58 10.99
C ILE A 125 -8.45 1.99 11.16
N ALA A 126 -7.81 2.85 11.98
CA ALA A 126 -8.27 4.21 12.19
C ALA A 126 -8.33 5.03 10.89
N ILE A 127 -7.31 4.90 10.03
CA ILE A 127 -7.29 5.51 8.69
C ILE A 127 -8.45 4.95 7.84
N GLY A 128 -8.63 3.62 7.82
CA GLY A 128 -9.70 2.97 7.08
C GLY A 128 -11.08 3.49 7.47
N LEU A 129 -11.35 3.64 8.77
CA LEU A 129 -12.60 4.20 9.28
C LEU A 129 -12.80 5.67 8.85
N VAL A 130 -11.75 6.48 8.90
CA VAL A 130 -11.81 7.89 8.46
C VAL A 130 -12.06 7.99 6.96
N LEU A 131 -11.44 7.13 6.16
CA LEU A 131 -11.57 7.12 4.70
C LEU A 131 -12.86 6.46 4.20
N ALA A 132 -13.50 5.61 5.02
CA ALA A 132 -14.75 4.95 4.66
C ALA A 132 -15.85 5.97 4.34
N VAL A 133 -15.94 7.07 5.11
CA VAL A 133 -16.97 8.11 4.91
C VAL A 133 -16.87 8.79 3.53
N PRO A 134 -15.74 9.42 3.13
CA PRO A 134 -15.64 10.01 1.80
C PRO A 134 -15.71 8.96 0.69
N MET A 135 -15.20 7.75 0.91
CA MET A 135 -15.30 6.66 -0.06
C MET A 135 -16.76 6.27 -0.32
N MET A 136 -17.56 6.06 0.74
CA MET A 136 -18.99 5.75 0.61
C MET A 136 -19.76 6.88 -0.07
N ALA A 137 -19.48 8.15 0.28
CA ALA A 137 -20.12 9.30 -0.34
C ALA A 137 -19.85 9.38 -1.85
N LEU A 138 -18.59 9.21 -2.26
CA LEU A 138 -18.21 9.20 -3.68
C LEU A 138 -18.82 7.99 -4.40
N MET A 139 -18.78 6.80 -3.80
CA MET A 139 -19.39 5.60 -4.38
C MET A 139 -20.91 5.72 -4.51
N ALA A 140 -21.60 6.34 -3.57
CA ALA A 140 -23.05 6.59 -3.67
C ALA A 140 -23.35 7.54 -4.85
N LEU A 141 -22.52 8.56 -5.05
CA LEU A 141 -22.67 9.52 -6.13
C LEU A 141 -22.36 8.91 -7.51
N THR A 142 -21.30 8.11 -7.61
CA THR A 142 -20.81 7.58 -8.90
C THR A 142 -21.28 6.15 -9.19
N GLY A 143 -21.87 5.46 -8.22
CA GLY A 143 -22.30 4.06 -8.29
C GLY A 143 -23.27 3.77 -9.43
N PRO A 144 -24.33 4.57 -9.64
CA PRO A 144 -25.23 4.38 -10.77
C PRO A 144 -24.51 4.41 -12.12
N VAL A 145 -23.56 5.34 -12.29
CA VAL A 145 -22.72 5.47 -13.50
C VAL A 145 -21.79 4.27 -13.66
N ALA A 146 -21.26 3.71 -12.57
CA ALA A 146 -20.43 2.51 -12.62
C ALA A 146 -21.19 1.26 -13.09
N VAL A 147 -22.48 1.15 -12.77
CA VAL A 147 -23.31 0.00 -13.11
C VAL A 147 -23.87 0.11 -14.52
N THR A 148 -24.39 1.28 -14.90
CA THR A 148 -25.08 1.46 -16.19
C THR A 148 -24.18 1.99 -17.30
N GLY A 149 -23.00 2.51 -16.95
CA GLY A 149 -22.10 3.16 -17.89
C GLY A 149 -21.24 2.21 -18.71
N GLY A 150 -20.79 2.69 -19.87
CA GLY A 150 -19.79 2.02 -20.71
C GLY A 150 -18.40 1.94 -20.05
N PRO A 151 -17.42 1.26 -20.67
CA PRO A 151 -16.07 1.09 -20.11
C PRO A 151 -15.38 2.40 -19.69
N MET A 152 -15.54 3.47 -20.48
CA MET A 152 -14.95 4.79 -20.15
C MET A 152 -15.63 5.46 -18.96
N ALA A 153 -16.95 5.30 -18.82
CA ALA A 153 -17.68 5.80 -17.66
C ALA A 153 -17.26 5.06 -16.38
N ARG A 154 -17.06 3.74 -16.45
CA ARG A 154 -16.54 2.93 -15.34
C ARG A 154 -15.12 3.33 -14.96
N LEU A 155 -14.25 3.55 -15.93
CA LEU A 155 -12.89 4.07 -15.67
C LEU A 155 -12.95 5.44 -15.00
N ALA A 156 -13.81 6.34 -15.49
CA ALA A 156 -14.01 7.65 -14.87
C ALA A 156 -14.49 7.54 -13.42
N THR A 157 -15.42 6.64 -13.12
CA THR A 157 -15.85 6.36 -11.73
C THR A 157 -14.67 5.91 -10.87
N VAL A 158 -13.85 4.96 -11.35
CA VAL A 158 -12.66 4.51 -10.62
C VAL A 158 -11.73 5.67 -10.32
N LEU A 159 -11.45 6.54 -11.29
CA LEU A 159 -10.57 7.70 -11.09
C LEU A 159 -11.15 8.72 -10.09
N VAL A 160 -12.44 9.04 -10.21
CA VAL A 160 -13.15 9.99 -9.35
C VAL A 160 -13.19 9.51 -7.90
N VAL A 161 -13.24 8.20 -7.65
CA VAL A 161 -13.22 7.66 -6.29
C VAL A 161 -11.79 7.46 -5.79
N ALA A 162 -10.96 6.75 -6.57
CA ALA A 162 -9.66 6.27 -6.11
C ALA A 162 -8.66 7.42 -5.91
N VAL A 163 -8.65 8.45 -6.77
CA VAL A 163 -7.66 9.53 -6.67
C VAL A 163 -7.90 10.38 -5.41
N PRO A 164 -9.12 10.88 -5.11
CA PRO A 164 -9.36 11.63 -3.87
C PRO A 164 -9.12 10.79 -2.62
N VAL A 165 -9.60 9.54 -2.58
CA VAL A 165 -9.41 8.66 -1.42
C VAL A 165 -7.93 8.36 -1.19
N SER A 166 -7.17 8.08 -2.25
CA SER A 166 -5.72 7.85 -2.17
C SER A 166 -4.96 9.12 -1.78
N THR A 167 -5.41 10.29 -2.23
CA THR A 167 -4.83 11.58 -1.83
C THR A 167 -5.00 11.79 -0.32
N LEU A 168 -6.20 11.54 0.21
CA LEU A 168 -6.47 11.60 1.64
C LEU A 168 -5.65 10.56 2.41
N PHE A 169 -5.57 9.33 1.90
CA PHE A 169 -4.74 8.27 2.45
C PHE A 169 -3.28 8.69 2.57
N PHE A 170 -2.66 9.17 1.50
CA PHE A 170 -1.27 9.62 1.53
C PHE A 170 -1.05 10.79 2.48
N ARG A 171 -2.05 11.67 2.61
CA ARG A 171 -1.97 12.84 3.50
C ARG A 171 -1.90 12.46 4.98
N ILE A 172 -2.75 11.54 5.41
CA ILE A 172 -2.78 11.10 6.82
C ILE A 172 -1.90 9.87 7.07
N GLY A 173 -1.51 9.15 6.01
CA GLY A 173 -0.76 7.92 6.05
C GLY A 173 0.66 8.06 6.60
N ALA A 174 1.20 9.28 6.73
CA ALA A 174 2.47 9.53 7.41
C ALA A 174 2.48 9.03 8.88
N ILE A 175 1.32 8.85 9.51
CA ILE A 175 1.25 8.24 10.84
C ILE A 175 1.69 6.76 10.86
N LEU A 176 1.67 6.08 9.71
CA LEU A 176 2.04 4.67 9.59
C LEU A 176 3.56 4.48 9.75
N PRO A 177 4.44 5.18 9.00
CA PRO A 177 5.86 5.20 9.30
C PRO A 177 6.17 5.66 10.74
N ALA A 178 5.45 6.67 11.26
CA ALA A 178 5.63 7.10 12.65
C ALA A 178 5.42 5.95 13.63
N ALA A 179 4.37 5.15 13.42
CA ALA A 179 4.07 3.95 14.21
C ALA A 179 5.17 2.90 14.12
N ALA A 180 5.68 2.64 12.92
CA ALA A 180 6.76 1.69 12.68
C ALA A 180 8.06 2.09 13.40
N LEU A 181 8.26 3.39 13.62
CA LEU A 181 9.39 3.98 14.34
C LEU A 181 9.13 4.16 15.84
N ASP A 182 7.99 3.73 16.37
CA ASP A 182 7.57 3.97 17.75
C ASP A 182 7.55 5.47 18.11
N GLN A 183 7.24 6.33 17.14
CA GLN A 183 7.12 7.78 17.32
C GLN A 183 5.65 8.21 17.32
N PRO A 184 5.20 8.99 18.33
CA PRO A 184 3.83 9.46 18.37
C PRO A 184 3.62 10.55 17.31
N LEU A 185 2.74 10.28 16.34
CA LEU A 185 2.23 11.29 15.39
C LEU A 185 0.70 11.21 15.37
N LYS A 186 0.03 12.33 15.69
CA LYS A 186 -1.44 12.40 15.68
C LYS A 186 -1.96 12.66 14.26
N LEU A 187 -3.16 12.17 13.94
CA LEU A 187 -3.83 12.41 12.65
C LEU A 187 -3.89 13.91 12.28
N ALA A 188 -4.31 14.76 13.23
CA ALA A 188 -4.39 16.20 13.03
C ALA A 188 -3.02 16.85 12.76
N GLU A 189 -1.95 16.30 13.34
CA GLU A 189 -0.60 16.77 13.09
C GLU A 189 -0.10 16.36 11.70
N ALA A 190 -0.30 15.10 11.31
CA ALA A 190 0.00 14.62 9.97
C ALA A 190 -0.71 15.49 8.91
N TRP A 191 -1.98 15.81 9.13
CA TRP A 191 -2.76 16.68 8.24
C TRP A 191 -2.19 18.11 8.13
N ARG A 192 -1.79 18.71 9.25
CA ARG A 192 -1.22 20.05 9.30
C ARG A 192 0.16 20.09 8.66
N ARG A 193 1.00 19.09 8.90
CA ARG A 193 2.37 19.00 8.35
C ARG A 193 2.40 18.76 6.84
N THR A 194 1.33 18.19 6.30
CA THR A 194 1.12 18.00 4.85
C THR A 194 0.22 19.08 4.24
N ALA A 195 -0.06 20.17 4.96
CA ALA A 195 -0.82 21.29 4.43
C ALA A 195 -0.10 21.93 3.22
N GLY A 196 -0.87 22.25 2.17
CA GLY A 196 -0.32 22.76 0.90
C GLY A 196 0.19 21.67 -0.06
N ALA A 197 0.34 20.42 0.37
CA ALA A 197 0.84 19.33 -0.47
C ALA A 197 -0.24 18.64 -1.33
N THR A 198 -1.51 19.05 -1.26
CA THR A 198 -2.63 18.37 -1.93
C THR A 198 -2.36 18.10 -3.42
N PRO A 199 -1.87 19.06 -4.24
CA PRO A 199 -1.61 18.79 -5.65
C PRO A 199 -0.51 17.74 -5.87
N ALA A 200 0.54 17.76 -5.05
CA ALA A 200 1.62 16.78 -5.13
C ALA A 200 1.13 15.38 -4.72
N LEU A 201 0.35 15.27 -3.63
CA LEU A 201 -0.23 14.01 -3.18
C LEU A 201 -1.27 13.44 -4.16
N ALA A 202 -2.07 14.31 -4.80
CA ALA A 202 -3.00 13.91 -5.85
C ALA A 202 -2.27 13.44 -7.11
N GLY A 203 -1.19 14.13 -7.51
CA GLY A 203 -0.32 13.66 -8.59
C GLY A 203 0.32 12.31 -8.27
N LEU A 204 0.78 12.10 -7.04
CA LEU A 204 1.31 10.81 -6.58
C LEU A 204 0.25 9.72 -6.65
N ALA A 205 -0.97 10.00 -6.16
CA ALA A 205 -2.10 9.08 -6.24
C ALA A 205 -2.45 8.69 -7.67
N LEU A 206 -2.51 9.67 -8.58
CA LEU A 206 -2.78 9.43 -9.99
C LEU A 206 -1.68 8.57 -10.64
N LEU A 207 -0.41 8.88 -10.40
CA LEU A 207 0.71 8.11 -10.94
C LEU A 207 0.76 6.69 -10.39
N PHE A 208 0.54 6.53 -9.08
CA PHE A 208 0.51 5.21 -8.45
C PHE A 208 -0.64 4.36 -8.99
N LEU A 209 -1.83 4.95 -9.16
CA LEU A 209 -2.98 4.27 -9.75
C LEU A 209 -2.73 3.91 -11.22
N GLY A 210 -2.23 4.86 -12.02
CA GLY A 210 -1.91 4.62 -13.43
C GLY A 210 -0.86 3.52 -13.61
N ALA A 211 0.21 3.54 -12.80
CA ALA A 211 1.23 2.51 -12.80
C ALA A 211 0.67 1.15 -12.35
N SER A 212 -0.23 1.13 -11.36
CA SER A 212 -0.89 -0.09 -10.90
C SER A 212 -1.80 -0.70 -11.96
N LEU A 213 -2.56 0.13 -12.68
CA LEU A 213 -3.37 -0.34 -13.80
C LEU A 213 -2.49 -0.88 -14.92
N ALA A 214 -1.44 -0.14 -15.30
CA ALA A 214 -0.53 -0.54 -16.36
C ALA A 214 0.20 -1.86 -16.04
N ILE A 215 0.66 -2.07 -14.80
CA ILE A 215 1.37 -3.30 -14.40
C ILE A 215 0.45 -4.52 -14.35
N ASP A 216 -0.85 -4.31 -14.14
CA ASP A 216 -1.84 -5.39 -14.09
C ASP A 216 -2.39 -5.75 -15.50
N LEU A 217 -2.21 -4.90 -16.52
CA LEU A 217 -2.72 -5.14 -17.88
C LEU A 217 -2.30 -6.51 -18.45
N PRO A 218 -1.03 -6.97 -18.34
CA PRO A 218 -0.64 -8.27 -18.87
C PRO A 218 -1.39 -9.45 -18.25
N ALA A 219 -1.88 -9.31 -17.01
CA ALA A 219 -2.66 -10.36 -16.35
C ALA A 219 -3.99 -10.65 -17.06
N THR A 220 -4.53 -9.68 -17.80
CA THR A 220 -5.80 -9.82 -18.51
C THR A 220 -5.68 -10.64 -19.80
N ALA A 221 -4.46 -10.79 -20.33
CA ALA A 221 -4.17 -11.65 -21.48
C ALA A 221 -3.91 -13.11 -21.09
N LEU A 222 -3.76 -13.41 -19.80
CA LEU A 222 -3.50 -14.76 -19.29
C LEU A 222 -4.82 -15.48 -18.97
N PRO A 223 -4.90 -16.82 -19.16
CA PRO A 223 -6.10 -17.56 -18.79
C PRO A 223 -6.43 -17.38 -17.31
N GLN A 224 -7.70 -17.12 -17.01
CA GLN A 224 -8.14 -16.86 -15.65
C GLN A 224 -7.83 -18.05 -14.74
N GLY A 225 -7.25 -17.78 -13.57
CA GLY A 225 -6.87 -18.79 -12.59
C GLY A 225 -5.64 -19.63 -12.97
N SER A 226 -5.03 -19.39 -14.12
CA SER A 226 -3.82 -20.10 -14.51
C SER A 226 -2.63 -19.73 -13.62
N VAL A 227 -1.72 -20.70 -13.42
CA VAL A 227 -0.49 -20.48 -12.63
C VAL A 227 0.31 -19.25 -13.12
N PRO A 228 0.51 -19.01 -14.43
CA PRO A 228 1.17 -17.80 -14.90
C PRO A 228 0.48 -16.51 -14.48
N GLN A 229 -0.87 -16.46 -14.50
CA GLN A 229 -1.62 -15.29 -14.06
C GLN A 229 -1.43 -15.03 -12.57
N LEU A 230 -1.49 -16.07 -11.74
CA LEU A 230 -1.32 -15.95 -10.30
C LEU A 230 0.10 -15.53 -9.92
N VAL A 231 1.11 -16.09 -10.61
CA VAL A 231 2.51 -15.67 -10.43
C VAL A 231 2.67 -14.20 -10.81
N TRP A 232 2.10 -13.76 -11.93
CA TRP A 232 2.14 -12.35 -12.32
C TRP A 232 1.50 -11.45 -11.26
N LEU A 233 0.27 -11.75 -10.84
CA LEU A 233 -0.46 -10.97 -9.83
C LEU A 233 0.25 -10.95 -8.46
N GLY A 234 0.88 -12.05 -8.07
CA GLY A 234 1.71 -12.10 -6.85
C GLY A 234 2.92 -11.16 -6.97
N LEU A 235 3.68 -11.27 -8.06
CA LEU A 235 4.85 -10.43 -8.29
C LEU A 235 4.50 -8.94 -8.39
N THR A 236 3.48 -8.58 -9.17
CA THR A 236 3.04 -7.18 -9.28
C THR A 236 2.40 -6.68 -8.00
N GLY A 237 1.70 -7.55 -7.26
CA GLY A 237 1.18 -7.26 -5.92
C GLY A 237 2.29 -6.88 -4.95
N TRP A 238 3.39 -7.64 -4.94
CA TRP A 238 4.58 -7.31 -4.15
C TRP A 238 5.19 -5.96 -4.55
N VAL A 239 5.37 -5.69 -5.86
CA VAL A 239 5.90 -4.41 -6.34
C VAL A 239 5.01 -3.24 -5.89
N LYS A 240 3.70 -3.35 -6.07
CA LYS A 240 2.72 -2.33 -5.66
C LYS A 240 2.79 -2.07 -4.16
N ALA A 241 2.86 -3.14 -3.35
CA ALA A 241 3.00 -3.02 -1.90
C ALA A 241 4.30 -2.28 -1.51
N MET A 242 5.45 -2.71 -2.02
CA MET A 242 6.74 -2.11 -1.69
C MET A 242 6.82 -0.63 -2.11
N VAL A 243 6.31 -0.28 -3.30
CA VAL A 243 6.26 1.11 -3.76
C VAL A 243 5.28 1.93 -2.92
N GLY A 244 4.12 1.38 -2.56
CA GLY A 244 3.14 2.04 -1.69
C GLY A 244 3.68 2.33 -0.29
N ILE A 245 4.36 1.37 0.33
CA ILE A 245 5.03 1.55 1.62
C ILE A 245 6.16 2.59 1.48
N SER A 246 6.92 2.58 0.38
CA SER A 246 7.95 3.58 0.09
C SER A 246 7.38 4.98 -0.09
N ALA A 247 6.20 5.12 -0.71
CA ALA A 247 5.51 6.40 -0.82
C ALA A 247 5.16 6.99 0.55
N LEU A 248 4.63 6.17 1.46
CA LEU A 248 4.38 6.60 2.84
C LEU A 248 5.68 7.02 3.55
N THR A 249 6.74 6.25 3.36
CA THR A 249 8.07 6.55 3.93
C THR A 249 8.63 7.87 3.40
N THR A 250 8.47 8.11 2.10
CA THR A 250 8.87 9.33 1.42
C THR A 250 8.13 10.54 1.96
N ILE A 251 6.80 10.43 2.09
CA ILE A 251 5.95 11.48 2.65
C ILE A 251 6.37 11.78 4.10
N TYR A 252 6.61 10.74 4.91
CA TYR A 252 7.05 10.91 6.28
C TYR A 252 8.41 11.60 6.37
N GLY A 253 9.43 11.05 5.69
CA GLY A 253 10.77 11.61 5.70
C GLY A 253 10.78 13.06 5.23
N HIS A 254 9.99 13.39 4.21
CA HIS A 254 9.95 14.73 3.65
C HIS A 254 9.14 15.72 4.49
N TYR A 255 7.85 15.46 4.74
CA TYR A 255 6.95 16.43 5.38
C TYR A 255 7.03 16.41 6.92
N ILE A 256 7.41 15.28 7.52
CA ILE A 256 7.51 15.14 8.98
C ILE A 256 8.94 15.34 9.47
N GLU A 257 9.93 14.75 8.80
CA GLU A 257 11.35 14.90 9.22
C GLU A 257 12.11 16.00 8.47
N GLY A 258 11.55 16.58 7.41
CA GLY A 258 12.20 17.65 6.64
C GLY A 258 13.35 17.16 5.75
N ARG A 259 13.44 15.86 5.45
CA ARG A 259 14.48 15.29 4.58
C ARG A 259 14.28 15.73 3.13
N ALA A 260 15.37 16.02 2.45
CA ALA A 260 15.36 16.28 1.01
C ALA A 260 15.07 14.98 0.23
N LEU A 261 14.29 15.11 -0.85
CA LEU A 261 14.11 14.03 -1.83
C LEU A 261 15.37 13.95 -2.69
N ARG A 262 16.34 13.13 -2.30
CA ARG A 262 17.53 12.84 -3.13
C ARG A 262 17.23 11.71 -4.11
#